data_AF-A0AA41YX26-F1
#
_entry.id   AF-A0AA41YX26-F1
#
_cell.length_a   1.000
_cell.length_b   1.000
_cell.length_c   1.000
_cell.angle_alpha   90.00
_cell.angle_beta   90.00
_cell.angle_gamma   90.00
#
_symmetry.space_group_name_H-M   'P 1'
#
loop_
_entity.id
_entity.type
_entity.pdbx_description
1 polymer ?
#
loop_
_entity_poly.entity_id
_entity_poly.type
_entity_poly.pdbx_seq_one_letter_code
_entity_poly.pdbx_strand_id
1 'polypeptide(L)' 'MLSPAEAMEAPNGEAARRRALAVSTASGNIGAIAFSRTGDPDSGDFAEGVVLASFGDVDLDALEG' A
#
# COMPACT_ATOMS: atom_id res chain seq x y z
N MET A 1 -19.25 -7.51 -0.43
CA MET A 1 -18.33 -7.22 0.70
C MET A 1 -16.99 -6.91 0.05
N LEU A 2 -16.47 -5.71 0.24
CA LEU A 2 -15.13 -5.36 -0.25
C LEU A 2 -14.12 -5.99 0.71
N SER A 3 -13.15 -6.71 0.16
CA SER A 3 -12.09 -7.33 0.95
C SER A 3 -10.75 -6.76 0.48
N PRO A 4 -9.85 -6.37 1.40
CA PRO A 4 -8.52 -5.95 1.00
C PRO A 4 -7.79 -7.09 0.30
N ALA A 5 -7.04 -6.75 -0.74
CA ALA A 5 -6.12 -7.68 -1.38
C ALA A 5 -4.95 -8.02 -0.43
N GLU A 6 -4.25 -9.12 -0.71
CA GLU A 6 -3.05 -9.49 0.03
C GLU A 6 -1.98 -8.40 -0.10
N ALA A 7 -1.30 -8.08 1.01
CA ALA A 7 -0.20 -7.13 1.01
C ALA A 7 1.01 -7.74 0.30
N MET A 8 1.62 -6.99 -0.63
CA MET A 8 2.73 -7.47 -1.45
C MET A 8 3.99 -6.62 -1.26
N GLU A 9 5.10 -7.25 -0.86
CA GLU A 9 6.40 -6.57 -0.70
C GLU A 9 7.06 -6.28 -2.04
N ALA A 10 7.46 -5.03 -2.28
CA ALA A 10 8.15 -4.61 -3.50
C ALA A 10 9.61 -4.24 -3.23
N PRO A 11 10.54 -4.52 -4.16
CA PRO A 11 11.97 -4.27 -3.94
C PRO A 11 12.35 -2.78 -3.91
N ASN A 12 11.47 -1.89 -4.39
CA ASN A 12 11.64 -0.44 -4.34
C ASN A 12 10.30 0.28 -4.56
N GLY A 13 10.30 1.60 -4.36
CA GLY A 13 9.10 2.42 -4.47
C GLY A 13 8.46 2.45 -5.87
N GLU A 14 9.23 2.37 -6.95
CA GLU A 14 8.67 2.34 -8.31
C GLU A 14 7.93 1.02 -8.57
N ALA A 15 8.51 -0.11 -8.14
CA ALA A 15 7.86 -1.41 -8.20
C ALA A 15 6.58 -1.45 -7.34
N ALA A 16 6.59 -0.82 -6.16
CA ALA A 16 5.41 -0.71 -5.30
C ALA A 16 4.27 0.05 -6.01
N ARG A 17 4.58 1.20 -6.63
CA ARG A 17 3.61 2.01 -7.39
C ARG A 17 3.00 1.23 -8.55
N ARG A 18 3.82 0.54 -9.35
CA ARG A 18 3.32 -0.27 -10.48
C ARG A 18 2.38 -1.39 -10.03
N ARG A 19 2.70 -2.05 -8.92
CA ARG A 19 1.85 -3.11 -8.35
C ARG A 19 0.55 -2.54 -7.81
N ALA A 20 0.59 -1.44 -7.06
CA ALA A 20 -0.61 -0.78 -6.57
C ALA A 20 -1.54 -0.36 -7.73
N LEU A 21 -0.99 0.19 -8.81
CA LEU A 21 -1.77 0.51 -10.01
C LEU A 21 -2.44 -0.76 -10.58
N ALA A 22 -1.68 -1.84 -10.80
CA ALA A 22 -2.24 -3.08 -11.33
C ALA A 22 -3.36 -3.66 -10.44
N VAL A 23 -3.16 -3.67 -9.11
CA VAL A 23 -4.16 -4.11 -8.13
C VAL A 23 -5.40 -3.22 -8.16
N SER A 24 -5.26 -1.90 -8.21
CA SER A 24 -6.40 -0.98 -8.25
C SER A 24 -7.29 -1.18 -9.46
N THR A 25 -6.74 -1.67 -10.58
CA THR A 25 -7.47 -1.92 -11.83
C THR A 25 -8.02 -3.35 -11.94
N ALA A 26 -7.68 -4.24 -11.00
CA ALA A 26 -8.16 -5.61 -11.02
C ALA A 26 -9.63 -5.70 -10.62
N SER A 27 -10.38 -6.59 -11.27
CA SER A 27 -11.81 -6.78 -11.02
C SER A 27 -12.11 -7.07 -9.55
N GLY A 28 -12.99 -6.27 -8.95
CA GLY A 28 -13.39 -6.39 -7.55
C GLY A 28 -12.63 -5.49 -6.58
N ASN A 29 -11.60 -4.78 -7.05
CA ASN A 29 -10.87 -3.79 -6.25
C ASN A 29 -11.38 -2.38 -6.55
N ILE A 30 -11.54 -1.58 -5.50
CA ILE A 30 -11.93 -0.16 -5.59
C ILE A 30 -10.73 0.78 -5.59
N GLY A 31 -9.58 0.28 -5.14
CA GLY A 31 -8.34 1.05 -5.07
C GLY A 31 -7.18 0.26 -4.47
N ALA A 32 -6.02 0.91 -4.41
CA ALA A 32 -4.81 0.38 -3.80
C ALA A 32 -3.86 1.52 -3.37
N ILE A 33 -3.01 1.23 -2.39
CA ILE A 33 -1.99 2.17 -1.88
C ILE A 33 -0.62 1.51 -1.99
N ALA A 34 0.34 2.25 -2.52
CA ALA A 34 1.75 1.95 -2.35
C ALA A 34 2.28 2.79 -1.19
N PHE A 35 2.90 2.16 -0.19
CA PHE A 35 3.59 2.85 0.89
C PHE A 35 4.94 2.21 1.16
N SER A 36 5.82 2.95 1.82
CA SER A 36 7.13 2.49 2.27
C SER A 36 7.21 2.69 3.77
N ARG A 37 7.78 1.73 4.49
CA ARG A 37 8.19 1.92 5.88
C ARG A 37 9.67 1.57 5.98
N THR A 38 10.38 2.23 6.87
CA THR A 38 11.79 1.95 7.16
C THR A 38 11.87 1.49 8.61
N GLY A 39 12.67 0.47 8.89
CA GLY A 39 12.75 -0.08 10.24
C GLY A 39 13.63 -1.31 10.31
N ASP A 40 13.68 -1.89 11.50
CA ASP A 40 14.44 -3.09 11.80
C ASP A 40 13.46 -4.27 12.01
N PRO A 41 13.47 -5.26 11.08
CA PRO A 41 12.52 -6.37 11.14
C PRO A 41 12.77 -7.33 12.31
N ASP A 42 14.00 -7.38 12.85
CA ASP A 42 14.37 -8.27 13.96
C ASP A 42 13.82 -7.77 15.30
N SER A 43 13.84 -6.45 15.53
CA SER A 43 13.27 -5.80 16.73
C SER A 43 11.79 -5.47 16.58
N GLY A 44 11.28 -5.44 15.35
CA GLY A 44 9.91 -5.00 15.06
C GLY A 44 9.72 -3.49 15.15
N ASP A 45 10.82 -2.72 15.27
CA ASP A 45 10.78 -1.26 15.30
C ASP A 45 10.69 -0.71 13.88
N PHE A 46 9.55 -0.15 13.53
CA PHE A 46 9.32 0.47 12.24
C PHE A 46 8.98 1.94 12.43
N ALA A 47 9.69 2.80 11.72
CA ALA A 47 9.29 4.19 11.55
C ALA A 47 7.96 4.26 10.80
N GLU A 48 7.29 5.40 10.95
CA GLU A 48 6.03 5.67 10.26
C GLU A 48 6.12 5.42 8.75
N GLY A 49 5.07 4.78 8.23
CA GLY A 49 4.94 4.48 6.82
C GLY A 49 4.64 5.76 6.02
N VAL A 50 5.34 5.94 4.91
CA VAL A 50 5.10 7.03 3.96
C VAL A 50 4.32 6.48 2.76
N VAL A 51 3.16 7.05 2.48
CA VAL A 51 2.39 6.75 1.27
C VAL A 51 3.16 7.28 0.04
N LEU A 52 3.46 6.38 -0.89
CA LEU A 52 4.17 6.67 -2.13
C LEU A 52 3.21 7.00 -3.28
N ALA A 53 2.03 6.37 -3.29
CA ALA A 53 0.94 6.62 -4.25
C ALA A 53 -0.37 5.98 -3.78
N SER A 54 -1.50 6.55 -4.19
CA SER A 54 -2.83 5.95 -4.07
C SER A 54 -3.50 5.91 -5.45
N PHE A 55 -4.30 4.89 -5.68
CA PHE A 55 -5.05 4.68 -6.92
C PHE A 55 -6.46 4.23 -6.62
N GLY A 56 -7.45 4.74 -7.36
CA GLY A 56 -8.86 4.43 -7.14
C GLY A 56 -9.48 5.28 -6.03
N ASP A 57 -10.62 4.83 -5.52
CA ASP A 57 -11.38 5.50 -4.46
C ASP A 57 -10.83 5.06 -3.10
N VAL A 58 -9.80 5.78 -2.64
CA VAL A 58 -9.06 5.48 -1.41
C VAL A 58 -9.11 6.69 -0.49
N ASP A 59 -9.82 6.57 0.62
CA ASP A 59 -9.77 7.54 1.71
C ASP A 59 -8.48 7.37 2.51
N LEU A 60 -7.50 8.22 2.23
CA LEU A 60 -6.21 8.23 2.96
C LEU A 60 -6.36 8.71 4.40
N ASP A 61 -7.33 9.57 4.68
CA ASP A 61 -7.61 10.11 6.02
C ASP A 61 -8.05 9.01 7.00
N ALA A 62 -8.72 7.97 6.48
CA ALA A 62 -9.10 6.79 7.26
C ALA A 62 -7.91 5.92 7.71
N LEU A 63 -6.68 6.22 7.24
CA LEU A 63 -5.46 5.48 7.58
C LEU A 63 -4.68 6.13 8.73
N GLU A 64 -5.04 7.33 9.16
CA GLU A 64 -4.34 8.08 10.23
C GLU A 64 -4.90 7.81 11.65
N GLY A 65 -5.63 6.68 11.83
CA GLY A 65 -6.31 6.31 13.08
C GLY A 65 -5.47 5.49 14.07
#